data_AF-A0A6G1S046-F1
#
_entry.id   AF-A0A6G1S046-F1
#
_cell.length_a   1.000
_cell.length_b   1.000
_cell.length_c   1.000
_cell.angle_alpha   90.00
_cell.angle_beta   90.00
_cell.angle_gamma   90.00
#
_symmetry.space_group_name_H-M   'P 1'
#
loop_
_entity.id
_entity.type
_entity.pdbx_description
1 polymer ?
#
loop_
_entity_poly.entity_id
_entity_poly.type
_entity_poly.pdbx_seq_one_letter_code
_entity_poly.pdbx_strand_id
1 'polypeptide(L)'
;ERNWQIGDRFRSIIDDAWWFGTVESQQPFQAEYPDSSFQCYSVHWDNNERERMSPWDMEPIPEGTAYPEEVGAGVPVTPDELTALLYKPQEGEWGAHSRDEECERVIRGIEQLLSLDISNPFAVPVDLSAYPMYCTVVAYPTDLTTIRRRLENRFYRRISALMWEVRYIEHNARTFNEPDSPIVKAAKIVTDVLLRFIGDQSCTDILEIYNKVKAEDLSSTDEGEEVAEVDVDSDAPGTSSGKRRVRRRIKRQPMKASPDAWKEQCKQLLNLIYEREDSEPFRQPVDLFSYPDYRDIVDTPMDFSTVKETLEAGNYTSPLEFYKDIRLIFCNSKAYTPNKKSRIYSMTLRLSALFENHMKNIISEYKSAMQCQKRKRPRYRKRLRSSSSSPSTSR
;
A
#
# COMPACT_ATOMS: atom_id res chain seq x y z
N GLU A 1 21.40 9.09 13.86
CA GLU A 1 20.51 9.80 14.81
C GLU A 1 21.35 10.70 15.68
N ARG A 2 20.95 11.97 15.79
CA ARG A 2 21.62 12.96 16.65
C ARG A 2 21.22 12.68 18.10
N ASN A 3 22.22 12.50 18.98
CA ASN A 3 22.01 12.15 20.39
C ASN A 3 22.23 13.39 21.27
N TRP A 4 21.20 14.23 21.34
CA TRP A 4 21.22 15.49 22.09
C TRP A 4 21.35 15.25 23.60
N GLN A 5 22.21 16.01 24.25
CA GLN A 5 22.42 15.99 25.70
C GLN A 5 21.78 17.19 26.37
N ILE A 6 21.51 17.07 27.67
CA ILE A 6 21.03 18.19 28.49
C ILE A 6 22.10 19.30 28.49
N GLY A 7 21.67 20.52 28.19
CA GLY A 7 22.53 21.69 28.04
C GLY A 7 23.05 21.92 26.61
N ASP A 8 22.81 21.00 25.67
CA ASP A 8 23.17 21.23 24.27
C ASP A 8 22.38 22.41 23.70
N ARG A 9 23.10 23.30 23.02
CA ARG A 9 22.52 24.40 22.24
C ARG A 9 22.15 23.89 20.85
N PHE A 10 21.00 24.35 20.35
CA PHE A 10 20.52 24.00 19.03
C PHE A 10 19.93 25.22 18.31
N ARG A 11 19.74 25.09 17.00
CA ARG A 11 18.88 25.95 16.20
C ARG A 11 17.79 25.16 15.49
N SER A 12 16.68 25.81 15.16
CA SER A 12 15.60 25.25 14.34
C SER A 12 15.02 26.33 13.44
N ILE A 13 14.46 25.93 12.29
CA ILE A 13 13.84 26.86 11.35
C ILE A 13 12.33 26.95 11.61
N ILE A 14 11.83 28.16 11.87
CA ILE A 14 10.40 28.46 12.08
C ILE A 14 10.11 29.76 11.32
N ASP A 15 9.10 29.75 10.46
CA ASP A 15 8.67 30.90 9.64
C ASP A 15 9.84 31.62 8.94
N ASP A 16 10.67 30.85 8.23
CA ASP A 16 11.85 31.31 7.47
C ASP A 16 12.96 31.99 8.31
N ALA A 17 12.96 31.79 9.63
CA ALA A 17 14.02 32.25 10.52
C ALA A 17 14.60 31.11 11.37
N TRP A 18 15.89 31.21 11.67
CA TRP A 18 16.58 30.40 12.66
C TRP A 18 16.27 30.89 14.07
N TRP A 19 15.72 30.00 14.88
CA TRP A 19 15.47 30.16 16.30
C TRP A 19 16.44 29.32 17.10
N PHE A 20 16.84 29.81 18.27
CA PHE A 20 17.87 29.19 19.10
C PHE A 20 17.29 28.77 20.44
N GLY A 21 17.78 27.65 20.96
CA GLY A 21 17.35 27.13 22.23
C GLY A 21 18.36 26.18 22.86
N THR A 22 17.99 25.68 24.03
CA THR A 22 18.80 24.76 24.83
C THR A 22 17.96 23.55 25.24
N VAL A 23 18.56 22.36 25.18
CA VAL A 23 17.90 21.12 25.62
C VAL A 23 17.88 21.07 27.15
N GLU A 24 16.69 20.99 27.75
CA GLU A 24 16.53 20.90 29.22
C GLU A 24 16.46 19.45 29.72
N SER A 25 15.73 18.59 29.00
CA SER A 25 15.56 17.20 29.40
C SER A 25 15.11 16.31 28.25
N GLN A 26 15.23 15.00 28.43
CA GLN A 26 14.74 14.00 27.50
C GLN A 26 13.84 12.98 28.22
N GLN A 27 12.59 12.88 27.80
CA GLN A 27 11.59 11.93 28.32
C GLN A 27 10.60 11.58 27.19
N PRO A 28 10.11 10.33 27.10
CA PRO A 28 9.17 9.96 26.06
C PRO A 28 7.90 10.82 26.12
N PHE A 29 7.33 11.13 24.95
CA PHE A 29 6.09 11.90 24.89
C PHE A 29 4.92 11.15 25.54
N GLN A 30 4.85 9.85 25.29
CA GLN A 30 3.87 8.91 25.82
C GLN A 30 4.58 7.76 26.55
N ALA A 31 4.18 7.49 27.78
CA ALA A 31 4.81 6.46 28.61
C ALA A 31 4.62 5.04 28.04
N GLU A 32 3.55 4.82 27.27
CA GLU A 32 3.24 3.57 26.58
C GLU A 32 4.24 3.25 25.45
N TYR A 33 4.96 4.27 24.98
CA TYR A 33 5.94 4.17 23.90
C TYR A 33 7.32 4.70 24.37
N PRO A 34 7.99 3.99 25.30
CA PRO A 34 9.24 4.46 25.92
C PRO A 34 10.40 4.58 24.92
N ASP A 35 10.35 3.84 23.81
CA ASP A 35 11.36 3.89 22.74
C ASP A 35 11.04 4.97 21.68
N SER A 36 9.93 5.71 21.82
CA SER A 36 9.53 6.74 20.85
C SER A 36 10.43 7.97 20.96
N SER A 37 11.01 8.36 19.83
CA SER A 37 11.77 9.61 19.72
C SER A 37 10.89 10.82 19.37
N PHE A 38 9.58 10.62 19.16
CA PHE A 38 8.65 11.71 18.85
C PHE A 38 8.49 12.61 20.07
N GLN A 39 8.76 13.92 19.90
CA GLN A 39 8.61 14.96 20.93
C GLN A 39 9.23 14.58 22.29
N CYS A 40 10.37 13.89 22.27
CA CYS A 40 10.97 13.35 23.47
C CYS A 40 11.95 14.31 24.17
N TYR A 41 12.26 15.47 23.59
CA TYR A 41 13.08 16.49 24.25
C TYR A 41 12.20 17.63 24.72
N SER A 42 12.38 18.08 25.96
CA SER A 42 11.86 19.37 26.41
C SER A 42 12.96 20.40 26.25
N VAL A 43 12.64 21.49 25.55
CA VAL A 43 13.60 22.54 25.20
C VAL A 43 13.15 23.87 25.77
N HIS A 44 14.13 24.75 25.99
CA HIS A 44 13.94 26.14 26.38
C HIS A 44 14.49 27.02 25.28
N TRP A 45 13.60 27.80 24.66
CA TRP A 45 13.93 28.75 23.60
C TRP A 45 14.51 30.03 24.21
N ASP A 46 15.35 30.74 23.45
CA ASP A 46 15.97 31.99 23.91
C ASP A 46 14.95 33.13 24.15
N ASN A 47 13.74 33.02 23.58
CA ASN A 47 12.59 33.90 23.84
C ASN A 47 11.83 33.55 25.14
N ASN A 48 12.36 32.61 25.93
CA ASN A 48 11.82 32.11 27.19
C ASN A 48 10.59 31.18 27.07
N GLU A 49 10.25 30.74 25.86
CA GLU A 49 9.22 29.71 25.65
C GLU A 49 9.77 28.30 25.92
N ARG A 50 8.88 27.38 26.26
CA ARG A 50 9.19 25.96 26.45
C ARG A 50 8.29 25.10 25.59
N GLU A 51 8.89 24.14 24.92
CA GLU A 51 8.18 23.23 24.03
C GLU A 51 8.79 21.83 24.09
N ARG A 52 8.08 20.85 23.54
CA ARG A 52 8.62 19.53 23.24
C ARG A 52 8.96 19.37 21.77
N MET A 53 10.17 18.91 21.50
CA MET A 53 10.69 18.71 20.15
C MET A 53 11.18 17.28 19.91
N SER A 54 11.18 16.86 18.65
CA SER A 54 11.78 15.60 18.23
C SER A 54 13.24 15.82 17.81
N PRO A 55 14.11 14.80 17.85
CA PRO A 55 15.53 14.97 17.52
C PRO A 55 15.82 15.47 16.10
N TRP A 56 14.88 15.32 15.17
CA TRP A 56 14.98 15.80 13.78
C TRP A 56 14.46 17.22 13.58
N ASP A 57 13.82 17.81 14.59
CA ASP A 57 13.38 19.21 14.55
C ASP A 57 14.50 20.17 14.99
N MET A 58 15.64 19.64 15.45
CA MET A 58 16.76 20.40 16.00
C MET A 58 18.04 20.18 15.18
N GLU A 59 18.81 21.26 15.02
CA GLU A 59 20.08 21.29 14.31
C GLU A 59 21.22 21.84 15.18
N PRO A 60 22.45 21.29 15.09
CA PRO A 60 23.58 21.89 15.76
C PRO A 60 23.84 23.28 15.18
N ILE A 61 24.27 24.21 16.02
CA ILE A 61 24.63 25.57 15.60
C ILE A 61 26.01 25.50 14.92
N PRO A 62 26.14 25.80 13.62
CA PRO A 62 27.45 25.83 12.95
C PRO A 62 28.40 26.84 13.61
N GLU A 63 29.69 26.55 13.59
CA GLU A 63 30.71 27.53 14.01
C GLU A 63 30.61 28.81 13.17
N GLY A 64 30.66 29.96 13.84
CA GLY A 64 30.54 31.27 13.18
C GLY A 64 29.12 31.70 12.84
N THR A 65 28.08 30.97 13.28
CA THR A 65 26.68 31.41 13.14
C THR A 65 26.47 32.74 13.86
N ALA A 66 25.91 33.72 13.15
CA ALA A 66 25.51 34.99 13.73
C ALA A 66 24.31 34.77 14.66
N TYR A 67 24.41 35.30 15.88
CA TYR A 67 23.28 35.36 16.81
C TYR A 67 22.45 36.61 16.53
N PRO A 68 21.15 36.59 16.87
CA PRO A 68 20.29 37.76 16.72
C PRO A 68 20.80 38.92 17.59
N GLU A 69 20.60 40.15 17.12
CA GLU A 69 20.97 41.37 17.86
C GLU A 69 20.13 41.54 19.13
N GLU A 70 18.86 41.15 19.07
CA GLU A 70 17.93 41.14 20.19
C GLU A 70 17.75 39.72 20.75
N VAL A 71 17.81 39.59 22.08
CA VAL A 71 17.65 38.30 22.76
C VAL A 71 16.24 37.77 22.52
N GLY A 72 16.16 36.54 22.00
CA GLY A 72 14.90 35.88 21.69
C GLY A 72 14.31 36.22 20.32
N ALA A 73 15.00 36.97 19.47
CA ALA A 73 14.62 37.16 18.07
C ALA A 73 15.13 36.02 17.17
N GLY A 74 14.47 35.79 16.04
CA GLY A 74 14.94 34.89 15.00
C GLY A 74 15.97 35.54 14.07
N VAL A 75 16.84 34.74 13.47
CA VAL A 75 17.78 35.18 12.42
C VAL A 75 17.25 34.73 11.05
N PRO A 76 17.00 35.64 10.09
CA PRO A 76 16.49 35.24 8.78
C PRO A 76 17.36 34.17 8.10
N VAL A 77 16.72 33.13 7.56
CA VAL A 77 17.44 32.07 6.84
C VAL A 77 17.86 32.60 5.48
N THR A 78 19.15 32.42 5.15
CA THR A 78 19.67 32.84 3.85
C THR A 78 19.20 31.90 2.73
N PRO A 79 19.11 32.38 1.47
CA PRO A 79 18.75 31.51 0.34
C PRO A 79 19.69 30.30 0.17
N ASP A 80 20.97 30.48 0.47
CA ASP A 80 21.97 29.40 0.39
C ASP A 80 21.77 28.34 1.49
N GLU A 81 21.46 28.77 2.71
CA GLU A 81 21.11 27.85 3.80
C GLU A 81 19.83 27.08 3.50
N LEU A 82 18.78 27.77 3.00
CA LEU A 82 17.53 27.12 2.61
C LEU A 82 17.78 26.07 1.52
N THR A 83 18.63 26.39 0.53
CA THR A 83 19.02 25.45 -0.53
C THR A 83 19.83 24.28 0.03
N ALA A 84 20.68 24.51 1.03
CA ALA A 84 21.46 23.45 1.67
C ALA A 84 20.60 22.48 2.49
N LEU A 85 19.44 22.92 3.00
CA LEU A 85 18.45 22.09 3.69
C LEU A 85 17.66 21.19 2.72
N LEU A 86 17.63 21.51 1.42
CA LEU A 86 16.95 20.68 0.44
C LEU A 86 17.60 19.30 0.34
N TYR A 87 16.74 18.29 0.19
CA TYR A 87 17.18 16.92 0.04
C TYR A 87 18.07 16.75 -1.21
N LYS A 88 19.27 16.20 -1.01
CA LYS A 88 20.18 15.81 -2.08
C LYS A 88 20.06 14.30 -2.33
N PRO A 89 19.67 13.86 -3.54
CA PRO A 89 19.59 12.44 -3.87
C PRO A 89 20.92 11.74 -3.65
N GLN A 90 20.87 10.54 -3.06
CA GLN A 90 22.04 9.69 -2.87
C GLN A 90 22.28 8.83 -4.12
N GLU A 91 23.51 8.34 -4.28
CA GLU A 91 23.87 7.43 -5.37
C GLU A 91 22.98 6.18 -5.35
N GLY A 92 22.43 5.83 -6.51
CA GLY A 92 21.55 4.67 -6.70
C GLY A 92 20.07 4.90 -6.34
N GLU A 93 19.68 6.01 -5.71
CA GLU A 93 18.25 6.29 -5.42
C GLU A 93 17.39 6.53 -6.67
N TRP A 94 18.04 6.87 -7.77
CA TRP A 94 17.46 7.14 -9.08
C TRP A 94 18.02 6.23 -10.18
N GLY A 95 18.64 5.10 -9.80
CA GLY A 95 19.21 4.15 -10.76
C GLY A 95 20.54 4.64 -11.35
N ALA A 96 20.70 4.45 -12.66
CA ALA A 96 21.93 4.73 -13.40
C ALA A 96 22.10 6.21 -13.80
N HIS A 97 21.02 7.00 -13.78
CA HIS A 97 21.00 8.40 -14.17
C HIS A 97 20.71 9.30 -12.96
N SER A 98 20.93 10.61 -13.13
CA SER A 98 20.57 11.59 -12.10
C SER A 98 19.05 11.70 -11.96
N ARG A 99 18.60 12.22 -10.80
CA ARG A 99 17.18 12.53 -10.57
C ARG A 99 16.63 13.43 -11.67
N ASP A 100 17.39 14.44 -12.07
CA ASP A 100 16.90 15.48 -12.97
C ASP A 100 16.72 14.92 -14.39
N GLU A 101 17.70 14.15 -14.89
CA GLU A 101 17.60 13.44 -16.18
C GLU A 101 16.42 12.47 -16.21
N GLU A 102 16.23 11.68 -15.15
CA GLU A 102 15.11 10.73 -15.07
C GLU A 102 13.76 11.42 -14.92
N CYS A 103 13.67 12.51 -14.14
CA CYS A 103 12.45 13.29 -14.05
C CYS A 103 12.06 13.82 -15.43
N GLU A 104 12.98 14.43 -16.18
CA GLU A 104 12.70 14.93 -17.52
C GLU A 104 12.30 13.81 -18.49
N ARG A 105 12.96 12.65 -18.42
CA ARG A 105 12.62 11.48 -19.24
C ARG A 105 11.20 10.99 -18.95
N VAL A 106 10.86 10.83 -17.68
CA VAL A 106 9.52 10.35 -17.27
C VAL A 106 8.44 11.39 -17.58
N ILE A 107 8.71 12.69 -17.41
CA ILE A 107 7.78 13.77 -17.80
C ILE A 107 7.42 13.66 -19.27
N ARG A 108 8.42 13.53 -20.16
CA ARG A 108 8.19 13.35 -21.61
C ARG A 108 7.35 12.11 -21.91
N GLY A 109 7.63 10.99 -21.23
CA GLY A 109 6.83 9.77 -21.35
C GLY A 109 5.38 9.96 -20.91
N ILE A 110 5.14 10.66 -19.79
CA ILE A 110 3.78 10.98 -19.34
C ILE A 110 3.06 11.88 -20.35
N GLU A 111 3.73 12.88 -20.91
CA GLU A 111 3.15 13.77 -21.94
C GLU A 111 2.76 13.01 -23.22
N GLN A 112 3.59 12.06 -23.65
CA GLN A 112 3.25 11.17 -24.76
C GLN A 112 2.05 10.27 -24.42
N LEU A 113 1.98 9.70 -23.22
CA LEU A 113 0.82 8.91 -22.79
C LEU A 113 -0.46 9.73 -22.69
N LEU A 114 -0.37 10.99 -22.25
CA LEU A 114 -1.52 11.90 -22.18
C LEU A 114 -2.10 12.23 -23.56
N SER A 115 -1.37 12.02 -24.64
CA SER A 115 -1.90 12.15 -26.00
C SER A 115 -2.75 10.95 -26.45
N LEU A 116 -2.74 9.85 -25.69
CA LEU A 116 -3.52 8.64 -26.00
C LEU A 116 -4.88 8.67 -25.29
N ASP A 117 -5.93 8.30 -26.00
CA ASP A 117 -7.30 8.28 -25.46
C ASP A 117 -7.48 7.38 -24.23
N ILE A 118 -6.69 6.31 -24.13
CA ILE A 118 -6.70 5.38 -23.00
C ILE A 118 -6.35 6.07 -21.67
N SER A 119 -5.58 7.17 -21.73
CA SER A 119 -5.12 7.93 -20.58
C SER A 119 -6.11 9.00 -20.12
N ASN A 120 -7.12 9.34 -20.93
CA ASN A 120 -8.06 10.44 -20.65
C ASN A 120 -8.72 10.35 -19.25
N PRO A 121 -9.16 9.17 -18.76
CA PRO A 121 -9.75 9.06 -17.42
C PRO A 121 -8.78 9.34 -16.26
N PHE A 122 -7.47 9.27 -16.51
CA PHE A 122 -6.40 9.43 -15.52
C PHE A 122 -5.58 10.70 -15.76
N ALA A 123 -5.98 11.54 -16.72
CA ALA A 123 -5.21 12.71 -17.12
C ALA A 123 -5.18 13.78 -16.02
N VAL A 124 -6.28 13.96 -15.30
CA VAL A 124 -6.49 14.99 -14.28
C VAL A 124 -7.16 14.39 -13.04
N PRO A 125 -7.14 15.08 -11.87
CA PRO A 125 -7.82 14.58 -10.68
C PRO A 125 -9.29 14.27 -10.91
N VAL A 126 -9.79 13.23 -10.24
CA VAL A 126 -11.22 12.87 -10.28
C VAL A 126 -12.05 14.03 -9.74
N ASP A 127 -13.04 14.46 -10.52
CA ASP A 127 -13.97 15.51 -10.13
C ASP A 127 -14.86 15.03 -8.97
N LEU A 128 -14.60 15.53 -7.77
CA LEU A 128 -15.36 15.18 -6.57
C LEU A 128 -16.79 15.73 -6.58
N SER A 129 -17.11 16.71 -7.43
CA SER A 129 -18.49 17.15 -7.60
C SER A 129 -19.32 16.14 -8.39
N ALA A 130 -18.71 15.52 -9.41
CA ALA A 130 -19.30 14.43 -10.19
C ALA A 130 -19.25 13.08 -9.43
N TYR A 131 -18.19 12.83 -8.65
CA TYR A 131 -18.00 11.61 -7.88
C TYR A 131 -17.75 11.86 -6.38
N PRO A 132 -18.75 12.36 -5.61
CA PRO A 132 -18.57 12.74 -4.20
C PRO A 132 -18.11 11.62 -3.27
N MET A 133 -18.38 10.36 -3.62
CA MET A 133 -18.01 9.20 -2.81
C MET A 133 -16.56 8.75 -3.03
N TYR A 134 -15.86 9.28 -4.02
CA TYR A 134 -14.51 8.84 -4.38
C TYR A 134 -13.53 8.95 -3.20
N CYS A 135 -13.52 10.10 -2.52
CA CYS A 135 -12.66 10.34 -1.37
C CYS A 135 -13.04 9.56 -0.10
N THR A 136 -14.19 8.87 -0.09
CA THR A 136 -14.59 8.01 1.04
C THR A 136 -14.00 6.61 0.98
N VAL A 137 -13.54 6.19 -0.21
CA VAL A 137 -12.98 4.86 -0.43
C VAL A 137 -11.54 4.90 -0.95
N VAL A 138 -11.17 5.96 -1.69
CA VAL A 138 -9.80 6.19 -2.16
C VAL A 138 -9.08 7.12 -1.19
N ALA A 139 -8.16 6.54 -0.41
CA ALA A 139 -7.37 7.27 0.58
C ALA A 139 -6.29 8.18 -0.03
N TYR A 140 -5.73 7.79 -1.18
CA TYR A 140 -4.64 8.51 -1.84
C TYR A 140 -4.98 8.79 -3.32
N PRO A 141 -5.76 9.85 -3.62
CA PRO A 141 -6.03 10.26 -5.00
C PRO A 141 -4.75 10.62 -5.75
N THR A 142 -4.61 10.16 -6.99
CA THR A 142 -3.50 10.52 -7.90
C THR A 142 -3.97 10.42 -9.35
N ASP A 143 -3.24 11.09 -10.24
CA ASP A 143 -3.47 11.20 -11.67
C ASP A 143 -2.15 11.59 -12.38
N LEU A 144 -2.13 11.44 -13.71
CA LEU A 144 -0.93 11.66 -14.51
C LEU A 144 -0.43 13.10 -14.47
N THR A 145 -1.32 14.11 -14.46
CA THR A 145 -0.90 15.52 -14.37
C THR A 145 -0.31 15.83 -13.00
N THR A 146 -0.87 15.28 -11.93
CA THR A 146 -0.33 15.42 -10.57
C THR A 146 1.06 14.80 -10.45
N ILE A 147 1.25 13.58 -10.97
CA ILE A 147 2.58 12.92 -10.99
C ILE A 147 3.58 13.74 -11.81
N ARG A 148 3.18 14.23 -12.99
CA ARG A 148 4.01 15.09 -13.84
C ARG A 148 4.44 16.36 -13.11
N ARG A 149 3.51 17.08 -12.48
CA ARG A 149 3.81 18.28 -11.66
C ARG A 149 4.73 17.97 -10.48
N ARG A 150 4.57 16.80 -9.84
CA ARG A 150 5.46 16.34 -8.78
C ARG A 150 6.88 16.09 -9.29
N LEU A 151 7.05 15.56 -10.50
CA LEU A 151 8.36 15.41 -11.15
C LEU A 151 8.99 16.76 -11.52
N GLU A 152 8.21 17.67 -12.10
CA GLU A 152 8.64 19.06 -12.40
C GLU A 152 9.23 19.72 -11.15
N ASN A 153 8.58 19.52 -9.99
CA ASN A 153 8.97 20.10 -8.70
C ASN A 153 9.91 19.21 -7.85
N ARG A 154 10.46 18.13 -8.42
CA ARG A 154 11.41 17.23 -7.72
C ARG A 154 10.86 16.66 -6.39
N PHE A 155 9.55 16.45 -6.33
CA PHE A 155 8.83 16.02 -5.13
C PHE A 155 9.29 14.64 -4.62
N TYR A 156 9.54 13.72 -5.54
CA TYR A 156 9.98 12.37 -5.17
C TYR A 156 11.42 12.41 -4.68
N ARG A 157 11.68 11.83 -3.51
CA ARG A 157 13.06 11.65 -3.02
C ARG A 157 13.79 10.54 -3.77
N ARG A 158 13.08 9.47 -4.14
CA ARG A 158 13.61 8.26 -4.78
C ARG A 158 12.67 7.72 -5.85
N ILE A 159 13.22 7.05 -6.85
CA ILE A 159 12.45 6.50 -7.99
C ILE A 159 11.37 5.48 -7.55
N SER A 160 11.62 4.75 -6.47
CA SER A 160 10.62 3.81 -5.90
C SER A 160 9.38 4.50 -5.35
N ALA A 161 9.47 5.75 -4.88
CA ALA A 161 8.30 6.53 -4.45
C ALA A 161 7.42 6.93 -5.64
N LEU A 162 8.05 7.28 -6.76
CA LEU A 162 7.35 7.52 -8.03
C LEU A 162 6.65 6.24 -8.52
N MET A 163 7.35 5.10 -8.56
CA MET A 163 6.75 3.83 -8.96
C MET A 163 5.60 3.40 -8.04
N TRP A 164 5.70 3.68 -6.73
CA TRP A 164 4.62 3.44 -5.79
C TRP A 164 3.38 4.25 -6.13
N GLU A 165 3.52 5.55 -6.42
CA GLU A 165 2.39 6.38 -6.81
C GLU A 165 1.78 5.98 -8.17
N VAL A 166 2.61 5.59 -9.15
CA VAL A 166 2.14 5.07 -10.44
C VAL A 166 1.27 3.82 -10.29
N ARG A 167 1.59 2.92 -9.34
CA ARG A 167 0.74 1.76 -9.01
C ARG A 167 -0.62 2.17 -8.44
N TYR A 168 -0.68 3.32 -7.79
CA TYR A 168 -1.91 3.81 -7.19
C TYR A 168 -2.96 4.26 -8.23
N ILE A 169 -2.56 4.53 -9.48
CA ILE A 169 -3.52 4.79 -10.57
C ILE A 169 -4.44 3.57 -10.75
N GLU A 170 -3.86 2.39 -10.98
CA GLU A 170 -4.62 1.15 -11.13
C GLU A 170 -5.29 0.70 -9.82
N HIS A 171 -4.59 0.82 -8.69
CA HIS A 171 -5.17 0.45 -7.38
C HIS A 171 -6.43 1.27 -7.07
N ASN A 172 -6.39 2.59 -7.28
CA ASN A 172 -7.54 3.46 -7.06
C ASN A 172 -8.67 3.15 -8.02
N ALA A 173 -8.34 2.90 -9.30
CA ALA A 173 -9.33 2.51 -10.29
C ALA A 173 -10.05 1.20 -9.89
N ARG A 174 -9.31 0.17 -9.44
CA ARG A 174 -9.87 -1.09 -8.93
C ARG A 174 -10.65 -0.93 -7.63
N THR A 175 -10.24 0.00 -6.78
CA THR A 175 -10.89 0.25 -5.48
C THR A 175 -12.26 0.92 -5.66
N PHE A 176 -12.38 1.83 -6.63
CA PHE A 176 -13.60 2.61 -6.83
C PHE A 176 -14.55 2.00 -7.88
N ASN A 177 -14.01 1.36 -8.93
CA ASN A 177 -14.79 0.89 -10.08
C ASN A 177 -14.94 -0.64 -10.10
N GLU A 178 -15.87 -1.14 -10.92
CA GLU A 178 -16.06 -2.57 -11.12
C GLU A 178 -14.81 -3.22 -11.77
N PRO A 179 -14.34 -4.39 -11.30
CA PRO A 179 -13.08 -5.00 -11.72
C PRO A 179 -12.93 -5.20 -13.24
N ASP A 180 -14.01 -5.53 -13.94
CA ASP A 180 -13.99 -5.82 -15.38
C ASP A 180 -14.31 -4.59 -16.26
N SER A 181 -14.49 -3.42 -15.63
CA SER A 181 -14.85 -2.21 -16.34
C SER A 181 -13.72 -1.74 -17.29
N PRO A 182 -14.06 -1.08 -18.42
CA PRO A 182 -13.06 -0.55 -19.34
C PRO A 182 -12.05 0.39 -18.69
N ILE A 183 -12.47 1.16 -17.68
CA ILE A 183 -11.58 2.06 -16.93
C ILE A 183 -10.55 1.28 -16.11
N VAL A 184 -10.92 0.16 -15.47
CA VAL A 184 -9.94 -0.66 -14.73
C VAL A 184 -8.93 -1.29 -15.68
N LYS A 185 -9.37 -1.80 -16.83
CA LYS A 185 -8.47 -2.33 -17.87
C LYS A 185 -7.53 -1.26 -18.42
N ALA A 186 -8.05 -0.06 -18.70
CA ALA A 186 -7.25 1.08 -19.12
C ALA A 186 -6.22 1.48 -18.05
N ALA A 187 -6.60 1.48 -16.78
CA ALA A 187 -5.71 1.79 -15.66
C ALA A 187 -4.55 0.78 -15.58
N LYS A 188 -4.83 -0.52 -15.73
CA LYS A 188 -3.81 -1.58 -15.76
C LYS A 188 -2.79 -1.32 -16.88
N ILE A 189 -3.27 -1.05 -18.10
CA ILE A 189 -2.39 -0.76 -19.25
C ILE A 189 -1.53 0.48 -18.99
N VAL A 190 -2.13 1.60 -18.57
CA VAL A 190 -1.39 2.85 -18.29
C VAL A 190 -0.33 2.65 -17.20
N THR A 191 -0.69 1.98 -16.11
CA THR A 191 0.23 1.67 -15.01
C THR A 191 1.36 0.75 -15.46
N ASP A 192 1.07 -0.33 -16.18
CA ASP A 192 2.09 -1.28 -16.66
C ASP A 192 3.08 -0.61 -17.63
N VAL A 193 2.59 0.22 -18.54
CA VAL A 193 3.44 0.96 -19.48
C VAL A 193 4.37 1.89 -18.73
N LEU A 194 3.87 2.67 -17.77
CA LEU A 194 4.69 3.56 -16.95
C LEU A 194 5.70 2.80 -16.10
N LEU A 195 5.31 1.70 -15.45
CA LEU A 195 6.23 0.92 -14.61
C LEU A 195 7.35 0.28 -15.43
N ARG A 196 7.04 -0.27 -16.62
CA ARG A 196 8.06 -0.79 -17.54
C ARG A 196 8.99 0.34 -18.02
N PHE A 197 8.44 1.50 -18.37
CA PHE A 197 9.22 2.66 -18.82
C PHE A 197 10.14 3.25 -17.74
N ILE A 198 9.66 3.32 -16.48
CA ILE A 198 10.44 3.80 -15.34
C ILE A 198 11.50 2.76 -14.97
N GLY A 199 11.16 1.47 -15.02
CA GLY A 199 12.07 0.37 -14.69
C GLY A 199 13.19 0.15 -15.71
N ASP A 200 12.96 0.49 -16.98
CA ASP A 200 13.97 0.42 -18.04
C ASP A 200 14.46 1.83 -18.43
N GLN A 201 15.54 2.27 -17.79
CA GLN A 201 16.13 3.58 -18.02
C GLN A 201 16.80 3.73 -19.39
N SER A 202 16.97 2.65 -20.14
CA SER A 202 17.48 2.70 -21.52
C SER A 202 16.39 3.07 -22.54
N CYS A 203 15.12 2.92 -22.17
CA CYS A 203 14.00 3.25 -23.03
C CYS A 203 13.74 4.75 -23.07
N THR A 204 13.65 5.30 -24.30
CA THR A 204 13.41 6.74 -24.55
C THR A 204 12.06 7.03 -25.18
N ASP A 205 11.38 6.02 -25.74
CA ASP A 205 10.05 6.14 -26.35
C ASP A 205 9.05 5.23 -25.63
N ILE A 206 8.16 5.85 -24.86
CA ILE A 206 7.14 5.11 -24.09
C ILE A 206 6.09 4.44 -24.99
N LEU A 207 5.90 4.95 -26.22
CA LEU A 207 4.90 4.43 -27.14
C LEU A 207 5.30 3.04 -27.66
N GLU A 208 6.60 2.73 -27.73
CA GLU A 208 7.08 1.39 -28.04
C GLU A 208 6.60 0.38 -26.98
N ILE A 209 6.68 0.76 -25.70
CA ILE A 209 6.18 -0.07 -24.59
C ILE A 209 4.66 -0.17 -24.64
N TYR A 210 3.96 0.94 -24.89
CA TYR A 210 2.50 0.94 -25.04
C TYR A 210 2.03 -0.05 -26.11
N ASN A 211 2.64 -0.03 -27.29
CA ASN A 211 2.28 -0.93 -28.38
C ASN A 211 2.54 -2.40 -28.02
N LYS A 212 3.63 -2.70 -27.29
CA LYS A 212 3.91 -4.06 -26.79
C LYS A 212 2.86 -4.53 -25.79
N VAL A 213 2.56 -3.71 -24.78
CA VAL A 213 1.56 -4.04 -23.74
C VAL A 213 0.17 -4.23 -24.36
N LYS A 214 -0.21 -3.36 -25.30
CA LYS A 214 -1.49 -3.47 -26.01
C LYS A 214 -1.59 -4.74 -26.85
N ALA A 215 -0.50 -5.15 -27.51
CA ALA A 215 -0.47 -6.39 -28.27
C ALA A 215 -0.55 -7.63 -27.36
N GLU A 216 0.09 -7.59 -26.18
CA GLU A 216 -0.01 -8.63 -25.15
C GLU A 216 -1.47 -8.77 -24.65
N ASP A 217 -2.14 -7.66 -24.36
CA ASP A 217 -3.54 -7.63 -23.87
C ASP A 217 -4.56 -8.14 -24.90
N LEU A 218 -4.31 -7.93 -26.20
CA LEU A 218 -5.15 -8.49 -27.28
C LEU A 218 -4.96 -10.00 -27.47
N SER A 219 -3.85 -10.56 -26.99
CA SER A 219 -3.52 -11.98 -27.13
C SER A 219 -3.97 -12.83 -25.95
N SER A 220 -4.29 -12.22 -24.79
CA SER A 220 -4.61 -12.89 -23.53
C SER A 220 -6.10 -13.20 -23.32
N THR A 221 -6.95 -13.04 -24.34
CA THR A 221 -8.42 -13.19 -24.26
C THR A 221 -8.99 -14.61 -24.00
N ASP A 222 -8.22 -15.61 -23.56
CA ASP A 222 -8.75 -16.98 -23.33
C ASP A 222 -8.36 -17.70 -22.02
N GLU A 223 -7.80 -17.02 -21.02
CA GLU A 223 -7.69 -17.62 -19.68
C GLU A 223 -8.06 -16.57 -18.64
N GLY A 224 -9.08 -16.85 -17.83
CA GLY A 224 -9.52 -15.98 -16.74
C GLY A 224 -8.35 -15.66 -15.82
N GLU A 225 -7.79 -14.45 -15.94
CA GLU A 225 -6.66 -14.00 -15.16
C GLU A 225 -7.05 -13.92 -13.68
N GLU A 226 -6.37 -14.72 -12.85
CA GLU A 226 -6.44 -14.55 -11.41
C GLU A 226 -6.02 -13.14 -11.02
N VAL A 227 -6.94 -12.40 -10.39
CA VAL A 227 -6.71 -11.05 -9.88
C VAL A 227 -5.59 -11.10 -8.84
N ALA A 228 -4.37 -10.81 -9.26
CA ALA A 228 -3.26 -10.59 -8.35
C ALA A 228 -3.53 -9.26 -7.61
N GLU A 229 -4.06 -9.39 -6.39
CA GLU A 229 -4.03 -8.32 -5.39
C GLU A 229 -2.55 -7.95 -5.13
N VAL A 230 -2.05 -6.96 -5.86
CA VAL A 230 -0.78 -6.31 -5.58
C VAL A 230 -0.97 -5.55 -4.26
N ASP A 231 -0.44 -6.09 -3.18
CA ASP A 231 -0.38 -5.46 -1.87
C ASP A 231 0.57 -4.25 -1.92
N VAL A 232 0.09 -3.13 -2.47
CA VAL A 232 0.86 -1.90 -2.68
C VAL A 232 1.26 -1.24 -1.34
N ASP A 233 0.65 -1.66 -0.23
CA ASP A 233 0.90 -1.11 1.10
C ASP A 233 2.13 -1.71 1.79
N SER A 234 2.59 -2.89 1.34
CA SER A 234 3.84 -3.49 1.83
C SER A 234 5.11 -2.75 1.36
N ASP A 235 5.01 -1.88 0.36
CA ASP A 235 6.13 -1.15 -0.27
C ASP A 235 6.15 0.37 0.03
N ALA A 236 5.40 0.81 1.05
CA ALA A 236 5.39 2.21 1.47
C ALA A 236 6.82 2.75 1.69
N PRO A 237 7.21 3.89 1.08
CA PRO A 237 8.53 4.45 1.24
C PRO A 237 8.90 4.82 2.69
N GLY A 238 9.55 3.91 3.44
CA GLY A 238 10.14 4.22 4.73
C GLY A 238 11.27 5.27 4.65
N THR A 239 11.40 6.11 5.67
CA THR A 239 12.49 7.06 5.85
C THR A 239 13.82 6.33 6.08
N SER A 240 14.92 6.86 5.54
CA SER A 240 16.28 6.30 5.56
C SER A 240 16.97 6.31 6.94
N SER A 241 16.22 6.41 8.04
CA SER A 241 16.74 6.16 9.39
C SER A 241 16.96 4.66 9.57
N GLY A 242 18.11 4.21 9.07
CA GLY A 242 18.69 2.90 9.34
C GLY A 242 19.06 2.73 10.80
N LYS A 243 18.08 2.65 11.69
CA LYS A 243 18.18 1.74 12.83
C LYS A 243 17.62 0.43 12.35
N ARG A 244 18.49 -0.58 12.29
CA ARG A 244 18.07 -1.98 12.34
C ARG A 244 17.05 -2.08 13.48
N ARG A 245 15.76 -2.11 13.15
CA ARG A 245 14.77 -2.77 13.98
C ARG A 245 15.23 -4.21 14.01
N VAL A 246 16.12 -4.50 14.96
CA VAL A 246 16.21 -5.82 15.55
C VAL A 246 14.83 -6.04 16.11
N ARG A 247 13.90 -6.53 15.26
CA ARG A 247 12.76 -7.29 15.71
C ARG A 247 13.43 -8.38 16.52
N ARG A 248 13.49 -8.17 17.84
CA ARG A 248 13.82 -9.17 18.82
C ARG A 248 12.86 -10.29 18.47
N ARG A 249 13.40 -11.27 17.75
CA ARG A 249 12.73 -12.52 17.43
C ARG A 249 12.57 -13.15 18.81
N ILE A 250 11.47 -12.81 19.48
CA ILE A 250 10.93 -13.70 20.48
C ILE A 250 10.77 -14.98 19.70
N LYS A 251 11.65 -15.94 19.99
CA LYS A 251 11.57 -17.31 19.50
C LYS A 251 10.24 -17.87 20.04
N ARG A 252 9.12 -17.48 19.44
CA ARG A 252 7.96 -18.35 19.41
C ARG A 252 8.42 -19.53 18.60
N GLN A 253 8.58 -20.64 19.29
CA GLN A 253 8.79 -21.94 18.69
C GLN A 253 7.84 -22.07 17.49
N PRO A 254 8.27 -22.69 16.38
CA PRO A 254 7.36 -22.97 15.28
C PRO A 254 6.34 -23.99 15.80
N MET A 255 5.24 -23.51 16.37
CA MET A 255 4.05 -24.32 16.47
C MET A 255 3.70 -24.71 15.04
N LYS A 256 3.55 -26.01 14.81
CA LYS A 256 3.15 -26.57 13.53
C LYS A 256 1.89 -25.84 13.08
N ALA A 257 2.01 -24.86 12.18
CA ALA A 257 0.86 -24.23 11.56
C ALA A 257 0.12 -25.34 10.81
N SER A 258 -1.01 -25.77 11.35
CA SER A 258 -1.87 -26.76 10.73
C SER A 258 -2.35 -26.18 9.39
N PRO A 259 -2.31 -26.94 8.28
CA PRO A 259 -2.88 -26.52 7.00
C PRO A 259 -4.36 -26.08 7.11
N ASP A 260 -5.06 -26.52 8.15
CA ASP A 260 -6.46 -26.20 8.44
C ASP A 260 -6.66 -25.06 9.46
N ALA A 261 -5.60 -24.37 9.89
CA ALA A 261 -5.71 -23.28 10.88
C ALA A 261 -6.65 -22.15 10.43
N TRP A 262 -6.75 -21.93 9.12
CA TRP A 262 -7.65 -20.95 8.52
C TRP A 262 -9.12 -21.24 8.83
N LYS A 263 -9.52 -22.51 9.01
CA LYS A 263 -10.91 -22.88 9.31
C LYS A 263 -11.35 -22.30 10.66
N GLU A 264 -10.48 -22.41 11.66
CA GLU A 264 -10.75 -21.87 12.99
C GLU A 264 -10.72 -20.34 12.99
N GLN A 265 -9.83 -19.73 12.22
CA GLN A 265 -9.80 -18.27 12.03
C GLN A 265 -11.08 -17.76 11.34
N CYS A 266 -11.57 -18.46 10.30
CA CYS A 266 -12.84 -18.12 9.65
C CYS A 266 -14.04 -18.29 10.58
N LYS A 267 -14.06 -19.31 11.45
CA LYS A 267 -15.11 -19.47 12.47
C LYS A 267 -15.11 -18.31 13.46
N GLN A 268 -13.94 -17.89 13.93
CA GLN A 268 -13.81 -16.74 14.82
C GLN A 268 -14.27 -15.44 14.15
N LEU A 269 -13.91 -15.24 12.87
CA LEU A 269 -14.38 -14.10 12.09
C LEU A 269 -15.90 -14.11 11.91
N LEU A 270 -16.49 -15.28 11.64
CA LEU A 270 -17.94 -15.39 11.48
C LEU A 270 -18.65 -15.07 12.81
N ASN A 271 -18.15 -15.57 13.95
CA ASN A 271 -18.69 -15.22 15.26
C ASN A 271 -18.61 -13.70 15.52
N LEU A 272 -17.49 -13.05 15.18
CA LEU A 272 -17.33 -11.61 15.28
C LEU A 272 -18.34 -10.84 14.41
N ILE A 273 -18.65 -11.34 13.22
CA ILE A 273 -19.69 -10.76 12.35
C ILE A 273 -21.07 -10.88 13.01
N TYR A 274 -21.40 -12.05 13.57
CA TYR A 274 -22.67 -12.28 14.26
C TYR A 274 -22.86 -11.39 15.50
N GLU A 275 -21.78 -10.97 16.16
CA GLU A 275 -21.84 -10.00 17.27
C GLU A 275 -22.23 -8.58 16.83
N ARG A 276 -22.07 -8.23 15.55
CA ARG A 276 -22.46 -6.92 15.03
C ARG A 276 -23.95 -6.89 14.76
N GLU A 277 -24.64 -5.85 15.24
CA GLU A 277 -26.06 -5.61 14.94
C GLU A 277 -26.29 -5.51 13.42
N ASP A 278 -25.33 -4.92 12.71
CA ASP A 278 -25.35 -4.78 11.25
C ASP A 278 -25.51 -6.12 10.50
N SER A 279 -25.14 -7.25 11.12
CA SER A 279 -25.26 -8.57 10.48
C SER A 279 -26.68 -9.08 10.36
N GLU A 280 -27.62 -8.57 11.17
CA GLU A 280 -28.97 -9.13 11.33
C GLU A 280 -29.71 -9.42 10.02
N PRO A 281 -29.75 -8.52 9.02
CA PRO A 281 -30.49 -8.76 7.77
C PRO A 281 -29.89 -9.86 6.89
N PHE A 282 -28.64 -10.24 7.16
CA PHE A 282 -27.85 -11.16 6.33
C PHE A 282 -27.66 -12.53 7.01
N ARG A 283 -28.21 -12.73 8.22
CA ARG A 283 -28.02 -13.95 9.00
C ARG A 283 -28.76 -15.15 8.45
N GLN A 284 -29.86 -14.93 7.73
CA GLN A 284 -30.74 -15.96 7.22
C GLN A 284 -31.02 -15.70 5.73
N PRO A 285 -31.40 -16.74 4.95
CA PRO A 285 -31.84 -16.56 3.59
C PRO A 285 -32.98 -15.55 3.48
N VAL A 286 -32.99 -14.75 2.41
CA VAL A 286 -34.08 -13.80 2.15
C VAL A 286 -35.38 -14.56 1.92
N ASP A 287 -36.43 -14.16 2.62
CA ASP A 287 -37.77 -14.73 2.46
C ASP A 287 -38.40 -14.28 1.13
N LEU A 288 -38.52 -15.20 0.19
CA LEU A 288 -39.07 -14.95 -1.14
C LEU A 288 -40.59 -14.69 -1.13
N PHE A 289 -41.30 -15.01 -0.06
CA PHE A 289 -42.71 -14.61 0.06
C PHE A 289 -42.84 -13.11 0.37
N SER A 290 -41.95 -12.59 1.21
CA SER A 290 -41.87 -11.17 1.54
C SER A 290 -41.22 -10.33 0.42
N TYR A 291 -40.29 -10.93 -0.32
CA TYR A 291 -39.54 -10.30 -1.41
C TYR A 291 -39.61 -11.16 -2.70
N PRO A 292 -40.77 -11.18 -3.40
CA PRO A 292 -40.98 -12.07 -4.55
C PRO A 292 -40.10 -11.73 -5.76
N ASP A 293 -39.65 -10.48 -5.88
CA ASP A 293 -38.77 -9.98 -6.95
C ASP A 293 -37.28 -10.25 -6.68
N TYR A 294 -36.91 -10.80 -5.51
CA TYR A 294 -35.51 -10.98 -5.12
C TYR A 294 -34.75 -11.88 -6.09
N ARG A 295 -35.40 -12.95 -6.59
CA ARG A 295 -34.83 -13.90 -7.57
C ARG A 295 -34.73 -13.33 -8.98
N ASP A 296 -35.42 -12.24 -9.27
CA ASP A 296 -35.32 -11.56 -10.57
C ASP A 296 -34.05 -10.68 -10.64
N ILE A 297 -33.48 -10.34 -9.49
CA ILE A 297 -32.32 -9.44 -9.35
C ILE A 297 -31.07 -10.19 -8.86
N VAL A 298 -31.24 -11.17 -7.97
CA VAL A 298 -30.15 -11.93 -7.34
C VAL A 298 -30.10 -13.35 -7.88
N ASP A 299 -29.09 -13.62 -8.71
CA ASP A 299 -28.88 -14.91 -9.39
C ASP A 299 -28.58 -16.06 -8.41
N THR A 300 -27.65 -15.82 -7.46
CA THR A 300 -27.21 -16.82 -6.49
C THR A 300 -27.38 -16.30 -5.07
N PRO A 301 -28.52 -16.58 -4.40
CA PRO A 301 -28.75 -16.19 -3.01
C PRO A 301 -27.69 -16.77 -2.08
N MET A 302 -27.27 -15.99 -1.08
CA MET A 302 -26.31 -16.40 -0.05
C MET A 302 -26.57 -15.63 1.25
N ASP A 303 -26.25 -16.22 2.38
CA ASP A 303 -26.43 -15.66 3.73
C ASP A 303 -25.44 -16.27 4.74
N PHE A 304 -25.30 -15.64 5.91
CA PHE A 304 -24.31 -16.08 6.90
C PHE A 304 -24.62 -17.42 7.57
N SER A 305 -25.87 -17.88 7.61
CA SER A 305 -26.18 -19.21 8.16
C SER A 305 -25.79 -20.31 7.20
N THR A 306 -26.08 -20.14 5.91
CA THR A 306 -25.60 -21.06 4.86
C THR A 306 -24.07 -21.14 4.86
N VAL A 307 -23.38 -19.99 4.92
CA VAL A 307 -21.91 -19.99 5.00
C VAL A 307 -21.38 -20.67 6.26
N LYS A 308 -22.05 -20.48 7.40
CA LYS A 308 -21.70 -21.11 8.67
C LYS A 308 -21.79 -22.64 8.58
N GLU A 309 -22.91 -23.14 8.07
CA GLU A 309 -23.14 -24.58 7.91
C GLU A 309 -22.12 -25.21 6.95
N THR A 310 -21.83 -24.57 5.82
CA THR A 310 -20.81 -25.05 4.87
C THR A 310 -19.41 -25.08 5.49
N LEU A 311 -19.06 -24.09 6.33
CA LEU A 311 -17.79 -24.05 7.06
C LEU A 311 -17.69 -25.15 8.14
N GLU A 312 -18.77 -25.37 8.90
CA GLU A 312 -18.83 -26.38 9.96
C GLU A 312 -18.85 -27.81 9.40
N ALA A 313 -19.49 -28.02 8.25
CA ALA A 313 -19.43 -29.28 7.50
C ALA A 313 -18.05 -29.56 6.88
N GLY A 314 -17.17 -28.54 6.82
CA GLY A 314 -15.83 -28.67 6.24
C GLY A 314 -15.83 -28.71 4.71
N ASN A 315 -16.89 -28.21 4.07
CA ASN A 315 -17.08 -28.24 2.62
C ASN A 315 -16.26 -27.19 1.87
N TYR A 316 -15.64 -26.24 2.59
CA TYR A 316 -14.66 -25.34 2.00
C TYR A 316 -13.27 -25.99 1.96
N THR A 317 -12.69 -26.05 0.77
CA THR A 317 -11.34 -26.60 0.54
C THR A 317 -10.25 -25.58 0.79
N SER A 318 -10.59 -24.29 0.73
CA SER A 318 -9.68 -23.17 0.95
C SER A 318 -10.40 -21.96 1.57
N PRO A 319 -9.67 -21.06 2.25
CA PRO A 319 -10.24 -19.81 2.74
C PRO A 319 -10.76 -18.90 1.61
N LEU A 320 -10.34 -19.13 0.36
CA LEU A 320 -10.79 -18.35 -0.80
C LEU A 320 -12.23 -18.69 -1.20
N GLU A 321 -12.70 -19.92 -0.96
CA GLU A 321 -14.09 -20.29 -1.22
C GLU A 321 -15.02 -19.65 -0.19
N PHE A 322 -14.65 -19.74 1.10
CA PHE A 322 -15.33 -19.01 2.18
C PHE A 322 -15.38 -17.50 1.90
N TYR A 323 -14.28 -16.94 1.38
CA TYR A 323 -14.21 -15.54 0.98
C TYR A 323 -15.22 -15.16 -0.10
N LYS A 324 -15.34 -16.01 -1.14
CA LYS A 324 -16.28 -15.80 -2.24
C LYS A 324 -17.73 -15.76 -1.75
N ASP A 325 -18.13 -16.73 -0.92
CA ASP A 325 -19.51 -16.82 -0.47
C ASP A 325 -19.90 -15.65 0.47
N ILE A 326 -19.00 -15.22 1.36
CA ILE A 326 -19.24 -14.03 2.18
C ILE A 326 -19.34 -12.76 1.31
N ARG A 327 -18.47 -12.60 0.30
CA ARG A 327 -18.56 -11.45 -0.62
C ARG A 327 -19.85 -11.47 -1.43
N LEU A 328 -20.34 -12.64 -1.82
CA LEU A 328 -21.58 -12.80 -2.54
C LEU A 328 -22.78 -12.24 -1.75
N ILE A 329 -22.82 -12.43 -0.43
CA ILE A 329 -23.83 -11.81 0.46
C ILE A 329 -23.86 -10.28 0.27
N PHE A 330 -22.68 -9.65 0.29
CA PHE A 330 -22.57 -8.19 0.15
C PHE A 330 -22.88 -7.71 -1.27
N CYS A 331 -22.46 -8.46 -2.29
CA CYS A 331 -22.79 -8.15 -3.69
C CYS A 331 -24.30 -8.24 -3.93
N ASN A 332 -24.95 -9.32 -3.49
CA ASN A 332 -26.39 -9.52 -3.58
C ASN A 332 -27.16 -8.39 -2.87
N SER A 333 -26.70 -8.01 -1.67
CA SER A 333 -27.30 -6.89 -0.93
C SER A 333 -27.22 -5.57 -1.70
N LYS A 334 -26.07 -5.27 -2.33
CA LYS A 334 -25.90 -4.04 -3.14
C LYS A 334 -26.73 -4.07 -4.42
N ALA A 335 -26.86 -5.23 -5.06
CA ALA A 335 -27.67 -5.42 -6.26
C ALA A 335 -29.17 -5.21 -5.96
N TYR A 336 -29.67 -5.83 -4.89
CA TYR A 336 -31.07 -5.73 -4.50
C TYR A 336 -31.43 -4.37 -3.86
N THR A 337 -30.51 -3.78 -3.08
CA THR A 337 -30.72 -2.49 -2.39
C THR A 337 -29.73 -1.43 -2.88
N PRO A 338 -29.82 -0.92 -4.13
CA PRO A 338 -28.84 0.00 -4.68
C PRO A 338 -28.90 1.42 -4.08
N ASN A 339 -29.94 1.74 -3.31
CA ASN A 339 -30.08 3.04 -2.67
C ASN A 339 -29.02 3.26 -1.59
N LYS A 340 -28.02 4.09 -1.90
CA LYS A 340 -26.90 4.43 -1.02
C LYS A 340 -27.30 5.11 0.29
N LYS A 341 -28.51 5.68 0.38
CA LYS A 341 -29.04 6.28 1.61
C LYS A 341 -29.75 5.28 2.52
N SER A 342 -29.95 4.03 2.06
CA SER A 342 -30.64 3.01 2.86
C SER A 342 -29.77 2.52 4.01
N ARG A 343 -30.43 2.14 5.12
CA ARG A 343 -29.77 1.56 6.29
C ARG A 343 -29.03 0.27 5.92
N ILE A 344 -29.69 -0.61 5.15
CA ILE A 344 -29.10 -1.88 4.67
C ILE A 344 -27.82 -1.63 3.88
N TYR A 345 -27.81 -0.69 2.92
CA TYR A 345 -26.59 -0.40 2.15
C TYR A 345 -25.43 0.04 3.05
N SER A 346 -25.71 0.88 4.05
CA SER A 346 -24.69 1.30 5.02
C SER A 346 -24.18 0.15 5.90
N MET A 347 -25.08 -0.75 6.32
CA MET A 347 -24.73 -1.97 7.08
C MET A 347 -23.82 -2.89 6.23
N THR A 348 -24.17 -3.09 4.95
CA THR A 348 -23.40 -3.88 3.98
C THR A 348 -21.98 -3.35 3.83
N LEU A 349 -21.79 -2.02 3.72
CA LEU A 349 -20.46 -1.43 3.63
C LEU A 349 -19.63 -1.63 4.91
N ARG A 350 -20.21 -1.44 6.10
CA ARG A 350 -19.49 -1.61 7.37
C ARG A 350 -19.07 -3.06 7.61
N LEU A 351 -19.96 -4.02 7.34
CA LEU A 351 -19.63 -5.44 7.47
C LEU A 351 -18.62 -5.88 6.42
N SER A 352 -18.76 -5.42 5.18
CA SER A 352 -17.79 -5.70 4.11
C SER A 352 -16.41 -5.19 4.51
N ALA A 353 -16.28 -3.96 5.01
CA ALA A 353 -15.00 -3.42 5.48
C ALA A 353 -14.40 -4.24 6.65
N LEU A 354 -15.21 -4.59 7.65
CA LEU A 354 -14.78 -5.42 8.78
C LEU A 354 -14.26 -6.79 8.30
N PHE A 355 -15.00 -7.42 7.40
CA PHE A 355 -14.68 -8.72 6.83
C PHE A 355 -13.37 -8.68 6.03
N GLU A 356 -13.24 -7.76 5.07
CA GLU A 356 -12.05 -7.62 4.22
C GLU A 356 -10.79 -7.40 5.07
N ASN A 357 -10.86 -6.57 6.12
CA ASN A 357 -9.73 -6.31 7.00
C ASN A 357 -9.21 -7.57 7.70
N HIS A 358 -10.09 -8.45 8.17
CA HIS A 358 -9.69 -9.69 8.83
C HIS A 358 -9.27 -10.77 7.84
N MET A 359 -9.98 -10.89 6.72
CA MET A 359 -9.73 -11.93 5.73
C MET A 359 -8.36 -11.78 5.05
N LYS A 360 -7.87 -10.55 4.85
CA LYS A 360 -6.53 -10.26 4.32
C LYS A 360 -5.44 -11.03 5.09
N ASN A 361 -5.50 -11.04 6.41
CA ASN A 361 -4.53 -11.75 7.25
C ASN A 361 -4.67 -13.28 7.12
N ILE A 362 -5.89 -13.81 7.15
CA ILE A 362 -6.17 -15.25 7.03
C ILE A 362 -5.63 -15.80 5.70
N ILE A 363 -5.90 -15.08 4.60
CA ILE A 363 -5.43 -15.46 3.26
C ILE A 363 -3.89 -15.40 3.18
N SER A 364 -3.27 -14.36 3.73
CA SER A 364 -1.80 -14.20 3.75
C SER A 364 -1.10 -15.34 4.50
N GLU A 365 -1.62 -15.69 5.69
CA GLU A 365 -1.11 -16.80 6.50
C GLU A 365 -1.29 -18.15 5.78
N TYR A 366 -2.46 -18.38 5.18
CA TYR A 366 -2.74 -19.59 4.40
C TYR A 366 -1.79 -19.74 3.22
N LYS A 367 -1.61 -18.69 2.41
CA LYS A 367 -0.68 -18.69 1.26
C LYS A 367 0.75 -18.97 1.71
N SER A 368 1.19 -18.36 2.81
CA SER A 368 2.52 -18.59 3.40
C SER A 368 2.70 -20.04 3.86
N ALA A 369 1.70 -20.61 4.53
CA ALA A 369 1.72 -22.01 4.97
C ALA A 369 1.79 -22.99 3.79
N MET A 370 1.01 -22.75 2.73
CA MET A 370 1.01 -23.55 1.50
C MET A 370 2.35 -23.50 0.78
N GLN A 371 3.01 -22.34 0.72
CA GLN A 371 4.32 -22.20 0.08
C GLN A 371 5.43 -22.93 0.86
N CYS A 372 5.38 -22.89 2.20
CA CYS A 372 6.26 -23.69 3.05
C CYS A 372 6.05 -25.19 2.85
N GLN A 373 4.82 -25.65 2.60
CA GLN A 373 4.52 -27.05 2.35
C GLN A 373 5.04 -27.51 0.96
N LYS A 374 4.91 -26.67 -0.08
CA LYS A 374 5.46 -26.94 -1.41
C LYS A 374 6.99 -27.10 -1.39
N ARG A 375 7.70 -26.31 -0.56
CA ARG A 375 9.17 -26.39 -0.40
C ARG A 375 9.67 -27.66 0.32
N LYS A 376 8.80 -28.39 1.04
CA LYS A 376 9.15 -29.62 1.77
C LYS A 376 8.98 -30.90 0.95
N ARG A 377 8.45 -30.85 -0.27
CA ARG A 377 8.35 -32.04 -1.15
C ARG A 377 9.69 -32.28 -1.88
N PRO A 378 10.33 -33.46 -1.76
CA PRO A 378 11.60 -33.73 -2.45
C PRO A 378 11.38 -33.84 -3.96
N ARG A 379 12.12 -33.03 -4.75
CA ARG A 379 12.20 -33.17 -6.22
C ARG A 379 13.05 -34.40 -6.54
N TYR A 380 12.42 -35.48 -7.01
CA TYR A 380 13.13 -36.65 -7.54
C TYR A 380 13.75 -36.30 -8.91
N ARG A 381 15.01 -35.85 -8.92
CA ARG A 381 15.79 -35.68 -10.17
C ARG A 381 16.34 -37.06 -10.58
N LYS A 382 15.72 -37.71 -11.57
CA LYS A 382 16.30 -38.89 -12.25
C LYS A 382 17.61 -38.47 -12.93
N ARG A 383 18.76 -38.87 -12.36
CA ARG A 383 20.06 -38.87 -13.03
C ARG A 383 20.15 -40.15 -13.86
N LEU A 384 20.07 -40.05 -15.19
CA LEU A 384 20.55 -41.09 -16.08
C LEU A 384 22.07 -41.23 -15.90
N ARG A 385 22.52 -42.36 -15.38
CA ARG A 385 23.93 -42.74 -15.33
C ARG A 385 24.22 -43.65 -16.53
N SER A 386 25.08 -43.17 -17.41
CA SER A 386 25.78 -43.95 -18.42
C SER A 386 26.65 -45.02 -17.74
N SER A 387 26.40 -46.30 -18.02
CA SER A 387 27.28 -47.40 -17.64
C SER A 387 28.05 -47.88 -18.87
N SER A 388 29.28 -47.41 -19.01
CA SER A 388 30.33 -48.09 -19.77
C SER A 388 31.05 -49.05 -18.84
N SER A 389 30.94 -50.35 -19.08
CA SER A 389 31.86 -51.35 -18.54
C SER A 389 31.95 -52.53 -19.49
N SER A 390 33.07 -52.58 -20.21
CA SER A 390 33.51 -53.71 -21.02
C SER A 390 33.73 -54.97 -20.15
N PRO A 391 33.47 -56.19 -20.65
CA PRO A 391 33.75 -57.40 -19.92
C PRO A 391 35.17 -57.92 -20.21
N SER A 392 35.91 -58.24 -19.15
CA SER A 392 37.09 -59.09 -19.20
C SER A 392 36.69 -60.53 -18.86
N THR A 393 36.85 -61.46 -19.81
CA THR A 393 36.98 -62.88 -19.50
C THR A 393 38.05 -63.49 -20.39
N SER A 394 39.00 -64.13 -19.72
CA SER A 394 40.12 -64.89 -20.23
C SER A 394 39.67 -66.19 -20.91
N ARG A 395 40.21 -66.48 -22.09
CA ARG A 395 40.94 -67.72 -22.38
C ARG A 395 41.69 -67.62 -23.70
#